data_AF-E9BN23-F1
#
_entry.id   AF-E9BN23-F1
#
_cell.length_a   1.000
_cell.length_b   1.000
_cell.length_c   1.000
_cell.angle_alpha   90.00
_cell.angle_beta   90.00
_cell.angle_gamma   90.00
#
_symmetry.space_group_name_H-M   'P 1'
#
loop_
_entity.id
_entity.type
_entity.pdbx_description
1 polymer ?
#
loop_
_entity_poly.entity_id
_entity_poly.type
_entity_poly.pdbx_seq_one_letter_code
_entity_poly.pdbx_strand_id
1 'polypeptide(L)'
;MEEFNVQKQSSLKADKWTRRVLSLHPKLGIAAITDRGRPEDRFHECMRVSSMQIWPQYNKKHVKESFSSMEVMLTVRMKGIPAKVGVREKQSATGPVKIYRYTMKGPEAEKHTWMLRFNNYEDFEKAVNLVQSMQTVENNSLVRYGETHRPEEGCEGVTDEVEVEEFLPRPVMYGNVEDELAPIRAQWQQARPK
;
A
#
# COMPACT_ATOMS: atom_id res chain seq x y z
N MET A 1 6.01 -4.74 9.77
CA MET A 1 4.95 -4.43 8.79
C MET A 1 3.67 -4.42 9.59
N GLU A 2 2.85 -3.38 9.45
CA GLU A 2 1.59 -3.26 10.19
C GLU A 2 0.45 -3.82 9.34
N GLU A 3 -0.49 -4.55 9.94
CA GLU A 3 -1.59 -5.22 9.22
C GLU A 3 -2.96 -4.66 9.64
N PHE A 4 -3.85 -4.48 8.67
CA PHE A 4 -5.19 -3.92 8.85
C PHE A 4 -6.24 -4.77 8.13
N ASN A 5 -7.37 -5.01 8.80
CA ASN A 5 -8.53 -5.64 8.17
C ASN A 5 -9.31 -4.59 7.39
N VAL A 6 -9.30 -4.70 6.06
CA VAL A 6 -9.96 -3.75 5.16
C VAL A 6 -10.91 -4.44 4.20
N GLN A 7 -11.75 -3.65 3.53
CA GLN A 7 -12.47 -4.09 2.34
C GLN A 7 -11.88 -3.43 1.10
N LYS A 8 -11.51 -4.21 0.10
CA LYS A 8 -11.08 -3.71 -1.20
C LYS A 8 -12.24 -3.72 -2.19
N GLN A 9 -12.45 -2.59 -2.87
CA GLN A 9 -13.41 -2.46 -3.96
C GLN A 9 -12.95 -3.29 -5.17
N SER A 10 -13.89 -3.98 -5.82
CA SER A 10 -13.61 -4.71 -7.06
C SER A 10 -13.35 -3.74 -8.21
N SER A 11 -12.33 -4.03 -9.01
CA SER A 11 -12.06 -3.32 -10.27
C SER A 11 -13.17 -3.51 -11.32
N LEU A 12 -13.97 -4.59 -11.21
CA LEU A 12 -15.04 -4.91 -12.16
C LEU A 12 -16.39 -4.32 -11.76
N LYS A 13 -16.64 -4.13 -10.46
CA LYS A 13 -17.94 -3.68 -9.92
C LYS A 13 -17.73 -2.79 -8.70
N ALA A 14 -18.03 -1.50 -8.84
CA ALA A 14 -17.79 -0.50 -7.79
C ALA A 14 -18.59 -0.72 -6.49
N ASP A 15 -19.73 -1.41 -6.54
CA ASP A 15 -20.55 -1.79 -5.38
C ASP A 15 -20.03 -3.05 -4.67
N LYS A 16 -19.09 -3.77 -5.28
CA LYS A 16 -18.63 -5.04 -4.74
C LYS A 16 -17.35 -4.85 -3.93
N TRP A 17 -17.50 -5.00 -2.62
CA TRP A 17 -16.40 -4.94 -1.66
C TRP A 17 -16.01 -6.34 -1.20
N THR A 18 -14.72 -6.58 -0.98
CA THR A 18 -14.23 -7.88 -0.50
C THR A 18 -13.21 -7.72 0.61
N ARG A 19 -13.35 -8.52 1.67
CA ARG A 19 -12.44 -8.47 2.83
C ARG A 19 -11.02 -8.87 2.42
N ARG A 20 -10.04 -8.14 2.95
CA ARG A 20 -8.60 -8.32 2.74
C ARG A 20 -7.83 -7.93 3.99
N VAL A 21 -6.59 -8.40 4.08
CA VAL A 21 -5.59 -7.83 4.98
C VAL A 21 -4.72 -6.89 4.15
N LEU A 22 -4.62 -5.63 4.60
CA LEU A 22 -3.68 -4.64 4.08
C LEU A 22 -2.45 -4.65 4.99
N SER A 23 -1.27 -4.85 4.42
CA SER A 23 0.00 -4.78 5.13
C SER A 23 0.79 -3.57 4.65
N LEU A 24 1.18 -2.70 5.58
CA LEU A 24 1.95 -1.47 5.30
C LEU A 24 3.37 -1.58 5.87
N HIS A 25 4.37 -1.25 5.04
CA HIS A 25 5.77 -1.19 5.44
C HIS A 25 6.31 0.24 5.33
N PRO A 26 6.27 1.06 6.40
CA PRO A 26 6.57 2.49 6.33
C PRO A 26 7.99 2.76 5.82
N LYS A 27 9.00 2.00 6.27
CA LYS A 27 10.40 2.19 5.84
C LYS A 27 10.67 1.86 4.37
N LEU A 28 9.84 1.00 3.75
CA LEU A 28 10.00 0.62 2.35
C LEU A 28 9.01 1.36 1.45
N GLY A 29 8.02 2.05 2.03
CA GLY A 29 6.93 2.68 1.29
C GLY A 29 6.03 1.70 0.55
N ILE A 30 5.97 0.43 1.00
CA ILE A 30 5.23 -0.64 0.33
C ILE A 30 3.89 -0.86 1.01
N ALA A 31 2.86 -1.03 0.20
CA ALA A 31 1.58 -1.59 0.59
C ALA A 31 1.39 -2.94 -0.10
N ALA A 32 0.90 -3.93 0.65
CA ALA A 32 0.58 -5.25 0.16
C ALA A 32 -0.84 -5.62 0.59
N ILE A 33 -1.55 -6.40 -0.21
CA ILE A 33 -2.85 -6.94 0.14
C ILE A 33 -2.91 -8.44 -0.14
N THR A 34 -3.71 -9.15 0.64
CA THR A 34 -3.95 -10.57 0.42
C THR A 34 -4.80 -10.84 -0.83
N ASP A 35 -4.81 -12.09 -1.28
CA ASP A 35 -5.80 -12.55 -2.26
C ASP A 35 -7.20 -12.70 -1.63
N ARG A 36 -8.22 -12.78 -2.48
CA ARG A 36 -9.59 -13.10 -2.09
C ARG A 36 -9.69 -14.52 -1.55
N GLY A 37 -9.88 -14.64 -0.25
CA GLY A 37 -10.15 -15.95 0.38
C GLY A 37 -8.90 -16.81 0.58
N ARG A 38 -7.70 -16.26 0.32
CA ARG A 38 -6.42 -16.88 0.72
C ARG A 38 -5.66 -15.89 1.61
N PRO A 39 -6.01 -15.82 2.91
CA PRO A 39 -5.36 -14.88 3.83
C PRO A 39 -3.86 -15.18 4.05
N GLU A 40 -3.43 -16.41 3.75
CA GLU A 40 -2.02 -16.82 3.85
C GLU A 40 -1.13 -16.20 2.74
N ASP A 41 -1.71 -15.85 1.60
CA ASP A 41 -0.99 -15.16 0.51
C ASP A 41 -0.91 -13.65 0.80
N ARG A 42 -0.07 -13.29 1.78
CA ARG A 42 0.06 -11.91 2.30
C ARG A 42 0.60 -10.89 1.30
N PHE A 43 1.21 -11.34 0.21
CA PHE A 43 1.88 -10.48 -0.78
C PHE A 43 1.29 -10.62 -2.18
N HIS A 44 0.01 -11.01 -2.28
CA HIS A 44 -0.68 -11.27 -3.54
C HIS A 44 -0.60 -10.10 -4.53
N GLU A 45 -1.04 -8.91 -4.11
CA GLU A 45 -0.81 -7.66 -4.85
C GLU A 45 0.01 -6.72 -3.97
N CYS A 46 1.11 -6.19 -4.51
CA CYS A 46 1.95 -5.21 -3.82
C CYS A 46 2.16 -3.97 -4.69
N MET A 47 2.33 -2.82 -4.04
CA MET A 47 2.75 -1.59 -4.70
C MET A 47 3.68 -0.76 -3.83
N ARG A 48 4.57 -0.01 -4.48
CA ARG A 48 5.23 1.16 -3.89
C ARG A 48 4.24 2.31 -3.93
N VAL A 49 3.78 2.74 -2.75
CA VAL A 49 2.75 3.78 -2.64
C VAL A 49 3.30 5.10 -3.20
N SER A 50 2.62 5.67 -4.19
CA SER A 50 2.96 6.96 -4.77
C SER A 50 2.06 8.08 -4.26
N SER A 51 0.80 7.77 -3.95
CA SER A 51 -0.12 8.74 -3.36
C SER A 51 -1.29 8.08 -2.65
N MET A 52 -1.86 8.82 -1.70
CA MET A 52 -3.10 8.45 -1.03
C MET A 52 -4.01 9.67 -0.94
N GLN A 53 -5.29 9.41 -1.19
CA GLN A 53 -6.36 10.39 -1.05
C GLN A 53 -7.34 9.85 -0.02
N ILE A 54 -7.70 10.69 0.94
CA ILE A 54 -8.77 10.40 1.91
C ILE A 54 -10.04 11.16 1.51
N TRP A 55 -11.15 10.94 2.20
CA TRP A 55 -12.32 11.77 2.00
C TRP A 55 -12.05 13.19 2.52
N PRO A 56 -12.49 14.27 1.83
CA PRO A 56 -13.30 14.32 0.60
C PRO A 56 -12.47 14.45 -0.69
N GLN A 57 -11.17 14.15 -0.66
CA GLN A 57 -10.20 14.45 -1.72
C GLN A 57 -10.37 13.58 -2.97
N TYR A 58 -10.84 12.34 -2.83
CA TYR A 58 -11.15 11.51 -3.98
C TYR A 58 -12.56 11.82 -4.52
N ASN A 59 -12.75 11.68 -5.83
CA ASN A 59 -14.00 12.04 -6.49
C ASN A 59 -15.16 11.10 -6.07
N LYS A 60 -16.33 11.70 -5.78
CA LYS A 60 -17.58 10.99 -5.48
C LYS A 60 -17.93 9.89 -6.49
N LYS A 61 -17.56 10.03 -7.77
CA LYS A 61 -17.79 9.02 -8.82
C LYS A 61 -17.12 7.66 -8.55
N HIS A 62 -16.15 7.60 -7.63
CA HIS A 62 -15.45 6.35 -7.29
C HIS A 62 -16.21 5.50 -6.25
N VAL A 63 -17.26 6.04 -5.62
CA VAL A 63 -18.10 5.34 -4.65
C VAL A 63 -19.55 5.39 -5.11
N LYS A 64 -20.34 4.37 -4.79
CA LYS A 64 -21.77 4.32 -5.15
C LYS A 64 -22.65 4.81 -3.99
N GLU A 65 -22.15 4.69 -2.78
CA GLU A 65 -22.80 5.05 -1.54
C GLU A 65 -22.89 6.57 -1.36
N SER A 66 -23.65 7.01 -0.35
CA SER A 66 -23.71 8.42 0.00
C SER A 66 -22.31 8.94 0.32
N PHE A 67 -21.91 10.05 -0.31
CA PHE A 67 -20.57 10.62 -0.10
C PHE A 67 -20.36 11.16 1.31
N SER A 68 -21.44 11.37 2.08
CA SER A 68 -21.39 11.76 3.50
C SER A 68 -21.51 10.59 4.48
N SER A 69 -21.56 9.35 3.98
CA SER A 69 -21.65 8.17 4.84
C SER A 69 -20.32 7.87 5.53
N MET A 70 -20.39 7.30 6.74
CA MET A 70 -19.20 6.92 7.50
C MET A 70 -18.31 5.92 6.73
N GLU A 71 -18.93 4.98 6.01
CA GLU A 71 -18.20 4.01 5.19
C GLU A 71 -17.32 4.68 4.14
N VAL A 72 -17.83 5.72 3.49
CA VAL A 72 -17.09 6.51 2.51
C VAL A 72 -16.02 7.35 3.20
N MET A 73 -16.32 7.99 4.33
CA MET A 73 -15.33 8.78 5.06
C MET A 73 -14.14 7.95 5.56
N LEU A 74 -14.36 6.67 5.90
CA LEU A 74 -13.33 5.70 6.27
C LEU A 74 -12.73 4.95 5.06
N THR A 75 -12.95 5.44 3.85
CA THR A 75 -12.37 4.89 2.62
C THR A 75 -11.17 5.72 2.16
N VAL A 76 -10.10 5.05 1.76
CA VAL A 76 -8.92 5.66 1.14
C VAL A 76 -8.81 5.22 -0.32
N ARG A 77 -8.32 6.13 -1.16
CA ARG A 77 -7.87 5.84 -2.51
C ARG A 77 -6.35 5.85 -2.55
N MET A 78 -5.75 4.68 -2.72
CA MET A 78 -4.30 4.51 -2.77
C MET A 78 -3.84 4.26 -4.21
N LYS A 79 -2.75 4.90 -4.60
CA LYS A 79 -2.08 4.67 -5.89
C LYS A 79 -0.62 4.36 -5.70
N GLY A 80 -0.06 3.60 -6.63
CA GLY A 80 1.35 3.24 -6.57
C GLY A 80 1.83 2.43 -7.77
N ILE A 81 3.13 2.20 -7.79
CA ILE A 81 3.80 1.41 -8.82
C ILE A 81 3.78 -0.06 -8.38
N PRO A 82 3.38 -1.02 -9.25
CA PRO A 82 3.38 -2.43 -8.92
C PRO A 82 4.75 -2.90 -8.44
N ALA A 83 4.77 -3.67 -7.35
CA ALA A 83 5.99 -4.20 -6.76
C ALA A 83 5.85 -5.71 -6.49
N LYS A 84 6.98 -6.40 -6.37
CA LYS A 84 7.07 -7.77 -5.84
C LYS A 84 7.84 -7.73 -4.52
N VAL A 85 7.29 -8.34 -3.48
CA VAL A 85 7.93 -8.39 -2.16
C VAL A 85 8.59 -9.75 -1.96
N GLY A 86 9.87 -9.74 -1.61
CA GLY A 86 10.60 -10.91 -1.16
C GLY A 86 10.83 -10.85 0.35
N VAL A 87 10.68 -11.98 1.03
CA VAL A 87 10.97 -12.12 2.46
C VAL A 87 12.06 -13.16 2.64
N ARG A 88 13.09 -12.82 3.41
CA ARG A 88 14.09 -13.78 3.88
C ARG A 88 14.22 -13.68 5.39
N GLU A 89 14.51 -14.80 6.04
CA GLU A 89 14.82 -14.82 7.46
C GLU A 89 16.32 -14.80 7.66
N LYS A 90 16.79 -13.97 8.59
CA LYS A 90 18.18 -13.90 9.00
C LYS A 90 18.27 -14.19 10.50
N GLN A 91 19.11 -15.13 10.87
CA GLN A 91 19.47 -15.38 12.26
C GLN A 91 20.15 -14.13 12.84
N SER A 92 19.71 -13.70 14.02
CA SER A 92 20.33 -12.61 14.79
C SER A 92 20.52 -13.02 16.24
N ALA A 93 21.29 -12.25 17.00
CA ALA A 93 21.56 -12.52 18.42
C ALA A 93 20.29 -12.61 19.28
N THR A 94 19.19 -11.97 18.86
CA THR A 94 17.91 -11.96 19.57
C THR A 94 16.86 -12.90 18.96
N GLY A 95 17.25 -13.73 17.99
CA GLY A 95 16.37 -14.66 17.28
C GLY A 95 16.24 -14.37 15.78
N PRO A 96 15.39 -15.13 15.07
CA PRO A 96 15.17 -14.94 13.64
C PRO A 96 14.49 -13.60 13.34
N VAL A 97 15.08 -12.82 12.42
CA VAL A 97 14.56 -11.53 11.96
C VAL A 97 14.15 -11.64 10.50
N LYS A 98 12.95 -11.15 10.19
CA LYS A 98 12.46 -11.05 8.80
C LYS A 98 13.06 -9.83 8.12
N ILE A 99 13.70 -10.06 6.99
CA ILE A 99 14.22 -9.02 6.09
C ILE A 99 13.30 -8.97 4.88
N TYR A 100 12.73 -7.80 4.65
CA TYR A 100 11.89 -7.51 3.50
C TYR A 100 12.72 -6.83 2.42
N ARG A 101 12.57 -7.29 1.18
CA ARG A 101 13.07 -6.64 -0.04
C ARG A 101 11.92 -6.47 -1.01
N TYR A 102 12.04 -5.52 -1.93
CA TYR A 102 11.08 -5.43 -3.02
C TYR A 102 11.79 -5.09 -4.33
N THR A 103 11.19 -5.54 -5.42
CA THR A 103 11.48 -5.07 -6.78
C THR A 103 10.24 -4.38 -7.30
N MET A 104 10.41 -3.42 -8.19
CA MET A 104 9.31 -2.72 -8.83
C MET A 104 9.58 -2.57 -10.31
N LYS A 105 8.52 -2.47 -11.09
CA LYS A 105 8.66 -2.01 -12.46
C LYS A 105 9.10 -0.54 -12.45
N GLY A 106 9.81 -0.10 -13.49
CA GLY A 106 10.29 1.28 -13.61
C GLY A 106 9.17 2.33 -13.46
N PRO A 107 9.53 3.63 -13.37
CA PRO A 107 8.60 4.73 -13.11
C PRO A 107 7.46 4.85 -14.14
N GLU A 108 7.69 4.38 -15.36
CA GLU A 108 6.74 4.36 -16.47
C GLU A 108 5.69 3.23 -16.38
N ALA A 109 5.78 2.36 -15.38
CA ALA A 109 4.82 1.27 -15.23
C ALA A 109 3.41 1.78 -14.90
N GLU A 110 2.41 1.08 -15.43
CA GLU A 110 1.02 1.37 -15.12
C GLU A 110 0.77 1.31 -13.62
N LYS A 111 0.22 2.40 -13.07
CA LYS A 111 0.00 2.53 -11.63
C LYS A 111 -1.21 1.71 -11.19
N HIS A 112 -1.04 0.92 -10.15
CA HIS A 112 -2.16 0.33 -9.42
C HIS A 112 -2.96 1.41 -8.70
N THR A 113 -4.28 1.24 -8.66
CA THR A 113 -5.18 2.05 -7.85
C THR A 113 -6.06 1.12 -7.02
N TRP A 114 -6.09 1.32 -5.71
CA TRP A 114 -6.96 0.60 -4.79
C TRP A 114 -7.90 1.56 -4.08
N MET A 115 -9.17 1.15 -3.93
CA MET A 115 -10.11 1.75 -3.00
C MET A 115 -10.25 0.79 -1.81
N LEU A 116 -9.86 1.26 -0.63
CA LEU A 116 -9.79 0.46 0.59
C LEU A 116 -10.66 1.12 1.67
N ARG A 117 -11.59 0.35 2.23
CA ARG A 117 -12.49 0.78 3.30
C ARG A 117 -12.07 0.15 4.63
N PHE A 118 -11.92 0.98 5.65
CA PHE A 118 -11.64 0.57 7.02
C PHE A 118 -12.94 0.39 7.80
N ASN A 119 -12.93 -0.51 8.78
CA ASN A 119 -14.11 -0.80 9.61
C ASN A 119 -14.25 0.15 10.80
N ASN A 120 -13.17 0.82 11.20
CA ASN A 120 -13.13 1.73 12.34
C ASN A 120 -12.15 2.88 12.07
N TYR A 121 -12.32 3.96 12.83
CA TYR A 121 -11.51 5.16 12.70
C TYR A 121 -10.07 4.96 13.18
N GLU A 122 -9.85 4.16 14.22
CA GLU A 122 -8.53 3.94 14.82
C GLU A 122 -7.55 3.31 13.82
N ASP A 123 -7.97 2.26 13.13
CA ASP A 123 -7.19 1.59 12.08
C ASP A 123 -6.99 2.50 10.87
N PHE A 124 -8.02 3.27 10.50
CA PHE A 124 -7.97 4.24 9.42
C PHE A 124 -6.91 5.32 9.69
N GLU A 125 -6.98 5.98 10.85
CA GLU A 125 -6.04 7.02 11.26
C GLU A 125 -4.61 6.48 11.36
N LYS A 126 -4.43 5.30 11.97
CA LYS A 126 -3.12 4.65 12.06
C LYS A 126 -2.54 4.35 10.68
N ALA A 127 -3.35 3.84 9.75
CA ALA A 127 -2.92 3.57 8.38
C ALA A 127 -2.53 4.86 7.63
N VAL A 128 -3.31 5.94 7.77
CA VAL A 128 -3.01 7.25 7.18
C VAL A 128 -1.67 7.79 7.69
N ASN A 129 -1.45 7.75 9.02
CA ASN A 129 -0.20 8.19 9.64
C ASN A 129 1.01 7.33 9.21
N LEU A 130 0.81 6.03 8.99
CA LEU A 130 1.85 5.15 8.46
C LEU A 130 2.23 5.49 7.02
N VAL A 131 1.26 5.86 6.18
CA VAL A 131 1.53 6.27 4.80
C VAL A 131 2.22 7.64 4.75
N GLN A 132 1.82 8.57 5.60
CA GLN A 132 2.47 9.88 5.71
C GLN A 132 3.93 9.78 6.19
N SER A 133 4.25 8.80 7.04
CA SER A 133 5.60 8.54 7.53
C SER A 133 6.46 7.64 6.62
N MET A 134 5.95 7.26 5.44
CA MET A 134 6.71 6.44 4.50
C MET A 134 7.96 7.19 4.01
N GLN A 135 9.11 6.51 4.06
CA GLN A 135 10.40 7.12 3.72
C GLN A 135 10.58 7.28 2.19
N THR A 136 11.26 8.36 1.79
CA THR A 136 11.96 8.45 0.50
C THR A 136 13.12 7.46 0.50
N VAL A 137 13.41 6.85 -0.65
CA VAL A 137 14.56 5.92 -0.81
C VAL A 137 15.88 6.73 -0.86
N GLU A 138 16.08 7.66 0.09
CA GLU A 138 17.27 8.50 0.17
C GLU A 138 18.38 7.85 1.03
N ASN A 139 18.07 6.85 1.88
CA ASN A 139 18.99 6.44 2.95
C ASN A 139 19.14 4.94 3.22
N ASN A 140 18.54 4.05 2.42
CA ASN A 140 18.83 2.62 2.54
C ASN A 140 19.71 2.20 1.38
N SER A 141 20.96 1.85 1.71
CA SER A 141 21.88 1.14 0.83
C SER A 141 21.16 -0.09 0.27
N LEU A 142 20.65 0.05 -0.95
CA LEU A 142 20.15 -1.04 -1.75
C LEU A 142 21.37 -1.92 -2.02
N VAL A 143 21.41 -3.11 -1.42
CA VAL A 143 22.46 -4.07 -1.73
C VAL A 143 22.21 -4.55 -3.16
N ARG A 144 22.88 -3.90 -4.12
CA ARG A 144 23.06 -4.39 -5.49
C ARG A 144 23.75 -5.75 -5.40
N TYR A 145 23.01 -6.83 -5.65
CA TYR A 145 23.65 -8.05 -6.11
C TYR A 145 23.54 -8.01 -7.62
N GLY A 146 24.61 -7.51 -8.27
CA GLY A 146 24.83 -7.80 -9.68
C GLY A 146 24.90 -9.31 -9.82
N GLU A 147 23.92 -9.89 -10.51
CA GLU A 147 23.90 -11.29 -10.87
C GLU A 147 25.14 -11.53 -11.74
N THR A 148 26.16 -12.16 -11.17
CA THR A 148 27.33 -12.58 -11.93
C THR A 148 26.86 -13.75 -12.78
N HIS A 149 26.48 -13.47 -14.03
CA HIS A 149 26.15 -14.48 -15.02
C HIS A 149 27.29 -15.48 -15.14
N ARG A 150 27.02 -16.74 -14.76
CA ARG A 150 27.66 -17.90 -15.39
C ARG A 150 26.85 -18.18 -16.67
N PRO A 151 27.47 -18.23 -17.86
CA PRO A 151 26.74 -18.52 -19.08
C PRO A 151 26.50 -20.03 -19.15
N GLU A 152 25.24 -20.44 -18.98
CA GLU A 152 24.75 -21.70 -19.56
C GLU A 152 23.52 -21.36 -20.41
N GLU A 153 23.51 -21.96 -21.59
CA GLU A 153 22.72 -21.59 -22.76
C GLU A 153 21.22 -21.88 -22.58
N GLY A 154 20.38 -21.02 -23.16
CA GLY A 154 19.05 -21.43 -23.62
C GLY A 154 17.88 -20.57 -23.16
N CYS A 155 17.19 -20.00 -24.16
CA CYS A 155 15.83 -19.48 -24.17
C CYS A 155 15.64 -17.99 -23.83
N GLU A 156 15.24 -17.29 -24.89
CA GLU A 156 14.84 -15.90 -25.00
C GLU A 156 13.77 -15.49 -23.97
N GLY A 157 13.99 -14.31 -23.40
CA GLY A 157 13.06 -13.65 -22.49
C GLY A 157 13.76 -12.55 -21.70
N VAL A 158 14.49 -11.66 -22.39
CA VAL A 158 15.12 -10.49 -21.75
C VAL A 158 14.01 -9.55 -21.28
N THR A 159 13.59 -9.69 -20.02
CA THR A 159 12.96 -8.58 -19.32
C THR A 159 14.08 -7.70 -18.81
N ASP A 160 14.28 -6.54 -19.44
CA ASP A 160 15.16 -5.49 -18.95
C ASP A 160 14.78 -5.13 -17.50
N GLU A 161 15.49 -5.72 -16.54
CA GLU A 161 15.50 -5.26 -15.16
C GLU A 161 16.38 -4.01 -15.10
N VAL A 162 15.79 -2.86 -15.46
CA VAL A 162 16.46 -1.57 -15.31
C VAL A 162 16.53 -1.27 -13.81
N GLU A 163 17.72 -1.36 -13.22
CA GLU A 163 18.03 -0.77 -11.91
C GLU A 163 17.96 0.76 -12.03
N VAL A 164 16.74 1.30 -11.94
CA VAL A 164 16.56 2.75 -11.87
C VAL A 164 16.93 3.20 -10.47
N GLU A 165 18.11 3.80 -10.37
CA GLU A 165 18.60 4.57 -9.21
C GLU A 165 17.91 5.96 -9.18
N GLU A 166 16.58 6.00 -9.33
CA GLU A 166 15.80 7.22 -9.15
C GLU A 166 15.25 7.28 -7.74
N PHE A 167 15.54 8.41 -7.10
CA PHE A 167 14.94 8.84 -5.85
C PHE A 167 13.41 8.88 -6.02
N LEU A 168 12.73 7.80 -5.63
CA LEU A 168 11.29 7.81 -5.66
C LEU A 168 10.77 8.74 -4.57
N PRO A 169 9.93 9.73 -4.93
CA PRO A 169 9.43 10.71 -4.00
C PRO A 169 8.57 10.06 -2.92
N ARG A 170 8.44 10.75 -1.78
CA ARG A 170 7.54 10.34 -0.69
C ARG A 170 6.12 10.20 -1.26
N PRO A 171 5.30 9.27 -0.73
CA PRO A 171 3.90 9.23 -1.08
C PRO A 171 3.28 10.61 -0.89
N VAL A 172 2.63 11.12 -1.93
CA VAL A 172 1.92 12.40 -1.85
C VAL A 172 0.59 12.17 -1.13
N MET A 173 0.47 12.72 0.06
CA MET A 173 -0.81 12.97 0.72
C MET A 173 -1.30 14.35 0.26
N TYR A 174 -2.52 14.43 -0.23
CA TYR A 174 -3.10 15.73 -0.60
C TYR A 174 -3.60 16.42 0.67
N GLY A 175 -3.44 17.75 0.75
CA GLY A 175 -3.95 18.56 1.87
C GLY A 175 -3.21 18.38 3.20
N ASN A 176 -3.71 19.05 4.24
CA ASN A 176 -3.26 18.86 5.61
C ASN A 176 -4.00 17.65 6.22
N VAL A 177 -3.26 16.60 6.53
CA VAL A 177 -3.83 15.35 7.06
C VAL A 177 -4.60 15.59 8.36
N GLU A 178 -4.11 16.44 9.27
CA GLU A 178 -4.78 16.67 10.56
C GLU A 178 -6.14 17.36 10.38
N ASP A 179 -6.18 18.39 9.52
CA ASP A 179 -7.40 19.15 9.24
C ASP A 179 -8.47 18.26 8.57
N GLU A 180 -8.05 17.31 7.75
CA GLU A 180 -8.92 16.39 7.02
C GLU A 180 -9.41 15.21 7.89
N LEU A 181 -8.60 14.76 8.85
CA LEU A 181 -9.00 13.74 9.82
C LEU A 181 -10.00 14.26 10.85
N ALA A 182 -9.93 15.55 11.22
CA ALA A 182 -10.79 16.17 12.22
C ALA A 182 -12.31 15.99 11.97
N PRO A 183 -12.86 16.32 10.77
CA PRO A 183 -14.29 16.11 10.51
C PRO A 183 -14.69 14.63 10.51
N ILE A 184 -13.81 13.74 10.06
CA ILE A 184 -14.05 12.29 10.07
C ILE A 184 -14.13 11.78 11.52
N ARG A 185 -13.20 12.21 12.38
CA ARG A 185 -13.17 11.87 13.80
C ARG A 185 -14.44 12.35 14.50
N ALA A 186 -14.84 13.60 14.26
CA ALA A 186 -16.03 14.19 14.88
C ALA A 186 -17.29 13.40 14.51
N GLN A 187 -17.46 13.06 13.23
CA GLN A 187 -18.61 12.28 12.79
C GLN A 187 -18.58 10.83 13.33
N TRP A 188 -17.41 10.21 13.45
CA TRP A 188 -17.28 8.87 14.05
C TRP A 188 -17.70 8.84 15.51
N GLN A 189 -17.29 9.85 16.29
CA GLN A 189 -17.67 9.97 17.69
C GLN A 189 -19.19 10.17 17.88
N GLN A 190 -19.84 10.91 16.99
CA GLN A 190 -21.30 11.08 17.01
C GLN A 190 -22.07 9.81 16.64
N ALA A 191 -21.50 8.97 15.78
CA ALA A 191 -22.13 7.74 15.32
C ALA A 191 -21.98 6.55 16.29
N ARG A 192 -21.18 6.67 17.36
CA ARG A 192 -21.05 5.62 18.36
C ARG A 192 -22.35 5.49 19.18
N PRO A 193 -22.97 4.29 19.22
CA PRO A 193 -24.04 4.05 20.16
C PRO A 193 -23.50 4.21 21.59
N LYS A 194 -24.27 4.90 22.45
CA LYS A 194 -23.98 5.09 23.87
C LYS A 194 -24.01 3.76 24.62
#